data_AF-A0A8H4QWU3-F1
#
_entry.id   AF-A0A8H4QWU3-F1
#
_cell.length_a   1.000
_cell.length_b   1.000
_cell.length_c   1.000
_cell.angle_alpha   90.00
_cell.angle_beta   90.00
_cell.angle_gamma   90.00
#
_symmetry.space_group_name_H-M   'P 1'
#
loop_
_entity.id
_entity.type
_entity.pdbx_description
1 polymer ?
#
loop_
_entity_poly.entity_id
_entity_poly.type
_entity_poly.pdbx_seq_one_letter_code
_entity_poly.pdbx_strand_id
1 'polypeptide(L)'
;MYMLKSQLLAIFPLISSLCKTSTAIITTIITTTQIQSSGSAIPISRGIGALSIEFCYILDYLGDVDSPNTFSRQLLQNIEDRLGAPPIIRIGGHTQDVARYCENCTSTLANVFVPGNDEAVNVTFGKGLFKVLNNNVPSKQQFIFGLNLGQDDVQFPLAEVVAAEKYLESKRLRSFELGNEPDFYNVQRPDGWNVQIYAQQVIDWIFQIQSDAKTPLSLQLGALAQEPIYMGNFSLVELGEIRVAATLGVVTSLSDHTYPFSICDCR
;
A
#
# COMPACT_ATOMS: atom_id res chain seq x y z
N MET A 1 -59.05 -62.14 40.82
CA MET A 1 -58.24 -63.32 41.13
C MET A 1 -57.11 -62.87 42.04
N TYR A 2 -57.12 -63.36 43.28
CA TYR A 2 -56.06 -63.36 44.30
C TYR A 2 -54.63 -63.39 43.70
N MET A 3 -53.54 -62.85 44.28
CA MET A 3 -53.17 -62.92 45.70
C MET A 3 -51.89 -62.11 46.01
N LEU A 4 -51.88 -61.57 47.23
CA LEU A 4 -50.79 -61.32 48.19
C LEU A 4 -49.34 -60.92 47.78
N LYS A 5 -48.89 -59.85 48.44
CA LYS A 5 -47.50 -59.48 48.74
C LYS A 5 -46.84 -60.48 49.69
N SER A 6 -45.55 -60.75 49.48
CA SER A 6 -44.61 -61.27 50.47
C SER A 6 -43.20 -60.70 50.22
N GLN A 7 -42.49 -60.42 51.30
CA GLN A 7 -41.24 -59.66 51.43
C GLN A 7 -40.00 -60.47 51.00
N LEU A 8 -38.91 -59.77 50.67
CA LEU A 8 -37.56 -60.15 51.13
C LEU A 8 -36.60 -58.95 51.09
N LEU A 9 -36.05 -58.63 52.27
CA LEU A 9 -34.88 -57.79 52.46
C LEU A 9 -33.65 -58.49 51.85
N ALA A 10 -32.82 -57.73 51.13
CA ALA A 10 -31.43 -58.12 50.84
C ALA A 10 -30.50 -56.97 51.29
N ILE A 11 -29.71 -57.27 52.31
CA ILE A 11 -28.63 -56.44 52.84
C ILE A 11 -27.44 -56.58 51.89
N PHE A 12 -26.91 -55.47 51.38
CA PHE A 12 -25.60 -55.44 50.72
C PHE A 12 -24.65 -54.47 51.45
N PRO A 13 -23.37 -54.81 51.61
CA PRO A 13 -22.48 -54.17 52.58
C PRO A 13 -21.87 -52.88 52.03
N LEU A 14 -21.59 -51.94 52.95
CA LEU A 14 -20.74 -50.78 52.71
C LEU A 14 -19.33 -51.25 52.30
N ILE A 15 -18.96 -51.07 51.03
CA ILE A 15 -17.57 -51.18 50.59
C ILE A 15 -16.98 -49.76 50.66
N SER A 16 -16.15 -49.50 51.69
CA SER A 16 -15.34 -48.29 51.78
C SER A 16 -14.25 -48.33 50.71
N SER A 17 -14.46 -47.59 49.62
CA SER A 17 -13.45 -47.39 48.59
C SER A 17 -12.29 -46.55 49.15
N LEU A 18 -11.13 -47.18 49.36
CA LEU A 18 -9.88 -46.47 49.63
C LEU A 18 -9.52 -45.63 48.39
N CYS A 19 -9.77 -44.33 48.45
CA CYS A 19 -9.28 -43.39 47.46
C CYS A 19 -7.76 -43.23 47.64
N LYS A 20 -6.97 -43.87 46.76
CA LYS A 20 -5.52 -43.63 46.70
C LYS A 20 -5.31 -42.24 46.09
N THR A 21 -4.81 -41.30 46.88
CA THR A 21 -4.35 -40.00 46.38
C THR A 21 -3.09 -40.22 45.54
N SER A 22 -3.22 -40.07 44.22
CA SER A 22 -2.05 -39.95 43.34
C SER A 22 -1.56 -38.51 43.43
N THR A 23 -0.34 -38.31 43.92
CA THR A 23 0.36 -37.03 43.85
C THR A 23 0.74 -36.77 42.39
N ALA A 24 0.07 -35.81 41.75
CA ALA A 24 0.45 -35.33 40.43
C ALA A 24 1.79 -34.59 40.54
N ILE A 25 2.83 -35.12 39.90
CA ILE A 25 4.09 -34.40 39.71
C ILE A 25 3.84 -33.36 38.61
N ILE A 26 3.79 -32.08 38.97
CA ILE A 26 3.76 -30.98 38.01
C ILE A 26 5.21 -30.76 37.55
N THR A 27 5.54 -31.30 36.38
CA THR A 27 6.78 -30.94 35.69
C THR A 27 6.55 -29.63 34.94
N THR A 28 6.98 -28.51 35.50
CA THR A 28 7.07 -27.26 34.74
C THR A 28 8.16 -27.42 33.69
N ILE A 29 7.79 -27.68 32.45
CA ILE A 29 8.71 -27.61 31.32
C ILE A 29 8.96 -26.11 31.07
N ILE A 30 10.02 -25.57 31.69
CA ILE A 30 10.58 -24.28 31.26
C ILE A 30 11.39 -24.58 30.01
N THR A 31 10.74 -24.55 28.85
CA THR A 31 11.45 -24.51 27.58
C THR A 31 12.05 -23.13 27.47
N THR A 32 13.29 -22.95 27.93
CA THR A 32 14.07 -21.76 27.59
C THR A 32 14.30 -21.84 26.09
N THR A 33 13.48 -21.14 25.30
CA THR A 33 13.76 -20.90 23.89
C THR A 33 15.14 -20.24 23.83
N GLN A 34 16.14 -21.04 23.47
CA GLN A 34 17.45 -20.53 23.10
C GLN A 34 17.21 -19.69 21.85
N ILE A 35 17.24 -18.36 22.00
CA ILE A 35 17.27 -17.46 20.86
C ILE A 35 18.54 -17.82 20.10
N GLN A 36 18.37 -18.44 18.93
CA GLN A 36 19.47 -18.79 18.05
C GLN A 36 19.98 -17.51 17.40
N SER A 37 20.64 -16.64 18.18
CA SER A 37 21.18 -15.39 17.67
C SER A 37 22.56 -15.63 17.06
N SER A 38 22.61 -15.79 15.74
CA SER A 38 23.84 -15.54 14.99
C SER A 38 23.75 -14.34 14.05
N GLY A 39 22.63 -13.60 14.06
CA GLY A 39 22.47 -12.35 13.30
C GLY A 39 21.97 -11.20 14.16
N SER A 40 22.53 -10.00 13.97
CA SER A 40 21.92 -8.77 14.47
C SER A 40 20.61 -8.51 13.74
N ALA A 41 19.51 -8.33 14.46
CA ALA A 41 18.25 -7.92 13.85
C ALA A 41 18.40 -6.54 13.19
N ILE A 42 17.75 -6.35 12.05
CA ILE A 42 17.69 -5.05 11.38
C ILE A 42 16.76 -4.14 12.18
N PRO A 43 17.20 -2.93 12.59
CA PRO A 43 16.31 -1.98 13.24
C PRO A 43 15.13 -1.61 12.35
N ILE A 44 13.91 -1.69 12.90
CA ILE A 44 12.71 -1.26 12.18
C ILE A 44 12.66 0.26 12.14
N SER A 45 12.47 0.83 10.94
CA SER A 45 12.28 2.26 10.77
C SER A 45 11.06 2.74 11.55
N ARG A 46 11.18 3.88 12.23
CA ARG A 46 10.04 4.54 12.90
C ARG A 46 8.95 4.98 11.91
N GLY A 47 9.29 5.12 10.63
CA GLY A 47 8.36 5.42 9.54
C GLY A 47 7.92 4.19 8.73
N ILE A 48 7.95 2.99 9.33
CA ILE A 48 7.51 1.76 8.63
C ILE A 48 6.03 1.77 8.27
N GLY A 49 5.19 2.47 9.04
CA GLY A 49 3.78 2.65 8.72
C GLY A 49 3.59 3.68 7.62
N ALA A 50 2.94 3.29 6.52
CA ALA A 50 2.56 4.17 5.42
C ALA A 50 1.05 4.02 5.13
N LEU A 51 0.49 4.99 4.42
CA LEU A 51 -0.89 4.98 3.93
C LEU A 51 -0.86 5.01 2.41
N SER A 52 -1.67 4.19 1.76
CA SER A 52 -1.99 4.32 0.33
C SER A 52 -3.39 4.91 0.22
N ILE A 53 -3.53 5.98 -0.55
CA ILE A 53 -4.80 6.66 -0.80
C ILE A 53 -4.98 6.74 -2.31
N GLU A 54 -6.12 6.27 -2.78
CA GLU A 54 -6.54 6.37 -4.17
C GLU A 54 -6.55 7.84 -4.62
N PHE A 55 -5.97 8.14 -5.78
CA PHE A 55 -5.73 9.51 -6.24
C PHE A 55 -7.01 10.34 -6.24
N CYS A 56 -8.13 9.77 -6.70
CA CYS A 56 -9.42 10.46 -6.73
C CYS A 56 -9.97 10.81 -5.35
N TYR A 57 -9.54 10.13 -4.28
CA TYR A 57 -10.06 10.31 -2.92
C TYR A 57 -9.17 11.16 -2.01
N ILE A 58 -8.03 11.67 -2.50
CA ILE A 58 -7.08 12.40 -1.65
C ILE A 58 -7.70 13.60 -0.92
N LEU A 59 -8.66 14.29 -1.54
CA LEU A 59 -9.34 15.43 -0.90
C LEU A 59 -10.37 15.01 0.15
N ASP A 60 -10.93 13.80 0.08
CA ASP A 60 -11.85 13.31 1.11
C ASP A 60 -11.10 13.13 2.44
N TYR A 61 -9.83 12.69 2.35
CA TYR A 61 -8.96 12.53 3.49
C TYR A 61 -8.35 13.85 3.96
N LEU A 62 -7.83 14.69 3.06
CA LEU A 62 -7.06 15.89 3.45
C LEU A 62 -7.89 17.18 3.52
N GLY A 63 -9.09 17.17 2.96
CA GLY A 63 -9.89 18.37 2.72
C GLY A 63 -9.35 19.22 1.56
N ASP A 64 -10.18 20.15 1.09
CA ASP A 64 -9.84 21.04 -0.01
C ASP A 64 -9.06 22.28 0.47
N VAL A 65 -8.62 23.09 -0.49
CA VAL A 65 -8.05 24.41 -0.29
C VAL A 65 -8.97 25.25 0.60
N ASP A 66 -8.40 25.83 1.65
CA ASP A 66 -9.09 26.68 2.62
C ASP A 66 -10.21 25.96 3.43
N SER A 67 -10.36 24.64 3.26
CA SER A 67 -11.26 23.78 4.04
C SER A 67 -10.57 22.45 4.43
N PRO A 68 -9.49 22.51 5.24
CA PRO A 68 -8.72 21.32 5.62
C PRO A 68 -9.55 20.34 6.47
N ASN A 69 -9.34 19.04 6.26
CA ASN A 69 -9.89 18.01 7.14
C ASN A 69 -9.08 17.97 8.45
N THR A 70 -9.57 18.67 9.46
CA THR A 70 -8.90 18.81 10.75
C THR A 70 -8.77 17.49 11.50
N PHE A 71 -9.72 16.56 11.31
CA PHE A 71 -9.67 15.24 11.92
C PHE A 71 -8.50 14.42 11.38
N SER A 72 -8.40 14.27 10.04
CA SER A 72 -7.30 13.54 9.42
C SER A 72 -5.95 14.18 9.72
N ARG A 73 -5.86 15.51 9.69
CA ARG A 73 -4.64 16.24 10.06
C ARG A 73 -4.20 15.94 11.50
N GLN A 74 -5.14 15.88 12.44
CA GLN A 74 -4.84 15.52 13.82
C GLN A 74 -4.43 14.05 13.97
N LEU A 75 -5.03 13.12 13.21
CA LEU A 75 -4.62 11.71 13.21
C LEU A 75 -3.18 11.53 12.70
N LEU A 76 -2.82 12.22 11.62
CA LEU A 76 -1.44 12.20 11.11
C LEU A 76 -0.45 12.76 12.13
N GLN A 77 -0.79 13.87 12.80
CA GLN A 77 0.03 14.44 13.87
C GLN A 77 0.18 13.46 15.05
N ASN A 78 -0.89 12.79 15.43
CA ASN A 78 -0.88 11.80 16.52
C ASN A 78 0.05 10.61 16.23
N ILE A 79 0.21 10.21 14.96
CA ILE A 79 1.15 9.17 14.55
C ILE A 79 2.59 9.71 14.66
N GLU A 80 2.84 10.92 14.14
CA GLU A 80 4.15 11.57 14.24
C GLU A 80 4.59 11.72 15.69
N ASP A 81 3.72 12.17 16.58
CA ASP A 81 4.02 12.40 18.00
C ASP A 81 4.40 11.09 18.73
N ARG A 82 3.81 9.96 18.32
CA ARG A 82 4.06 8.64 18.92
C ARG A 82 5.32 7.97 18.37
N LEU A 83 5.50 8.02 17.05
CA LEU A 83 6.57 7.29 16.38
C LEU A 83 7.84 8.14 16.21
N GLY A 84 7.72 9.46 16.24
CA GLY A 84 8.76 10.43 15.92
C GLY A 84 8.90 10.71 14.42
N ALA A 85 8.06 10.10 13.59
CA ALA A 85 8.00 10.29 12.14
C ALA A 85 6.54 10.18 11.65
N PRO A 86 6.08 11.03 10.72
CA PRO A 86 4.77 10.87 10.11
C PRO A 86 4.75 9.64 9.19
N PRO A 87 3.58 9.03 8.97
CA PRO A 87 3.46 7.98 7.96
C PRO A 87 3.70 8.58 6.58
N ILE A 88 4.34 7.86 5.66
CA ILE A 88 4.37 8.29 4.25
C ILE A 88 2.97 8.09 3.65
N ILE A 89 2.49 9.03 2.84
CA ILE A 89 1.23 8.87 2.10
C ILE A 89 1.57 8.64 0.63
N ARG A 90 1.22 7.48 0.08
CA ARG A 90 1.24 7.21 -1.36
C ARG A 90 -0.10 7.63 -1.95
N ILE A 91 -0.06 8.57 -2.89
CA ILE A 91 -1.23 9.03 -3.64
C ILE A 91 -1.15 8.31 -4.98
N GLY A 92 -2.03 7.35 -5.23
CA GLY A 92 -1.89 6.52 -6.42
C GLY A 92 -3.11 5.67 -6.71
N GLY A 93 -2.89 4.40 -7.05
CA GLY A 93 -3.94 3.44 -7.36
C GLY A 93 -4.39 3.53 -8.81
N HIS A 94 -5.46 2.83 -9.20
CA HIS A 94 -5.93 2.84 -10.59
C HIS A 94 -6.24 4.25 -11.09
N THR A 95 -6.71 5.13 -10.21
CA THR A 95 -7.11 6.49 -10.58
C THR A 95 -5.94 7.41 -10.88
N GLN A 96 -4.70 7.05 -10.50
CA GLN A 96 -3.51 7.79 -10.96
C GLN A 96 -3.29 7.62 -12.47
N ASP A 97 -3.66 6.46 -13.01
CA ASP A 97 -3.51 6.13 -14.43
C ASP A 97 -4.60 6.74 -15.31
N VAL A 98 -5.50 7.53 -14.72
CA VAL A 98 -6.46 8.39 -15.42
C VAL A 98 -6.42 9.82 -14.89
N ALA A 99 -5.39 10.17 -14.10
CA ALA A 99 -5.17 11.51 -13.59
C ALA A 99 -4.45 12.39 -14.61
N ARG A 100 -4.84 13.66 -14.70
CA ARG A 100 -4.20 14.63 -15.59
C ARG A 100 -4.07 15.98 -14.91
N TYR A 101 -2.87 16.55 -14.96
CA TYR A 101 -2.65 17.91 -14.51
C TYR A 101 -3.28 18.94 -15.47
N CYS A 102 -3.87 19.99 -14.90
CA CYS A 102 -4.45 21.11 -15.63
C CYS A 102 -4.03 22.45 -15.02
N GLU A 103 -3.09 23.16 -15.66
CA GLU A 103 -2.53 24.44 -15.18
C GLU A 103 -3.59 25.53 -14.95
N ASN A 104 -4.58 25.60 -15.84
CA ASN A 104 -5.61 26.64 -15.83
C ASN A 104 -6.92 26.22 -15.15
N CYS A 105 -6.99 25.00 -14.60
CA CYS A 105 -8.19 24.55 -13.91
C CYS A 105 -8.33 25.23 -12.55
N THR A 106 -9.56 25.66 -12.23
CA THR A 106 -9.89 26.30 -10.95
C THR A 106 -10.14 25.29 -9.84
N SER A 107 -10.65 24.11 -10.19
CA SER A 107 -10.89 23.03 -9.23
C SER A 107 -9.58 22.41 -8.75
N THR A 108 -9.50 22.07 -7.47
CA THR A 108 -8.38 21.33 -6.89
C THR A 108 -8.29 19.91 -7.47
N LEU A 109 -9.42 19.21 -7.49
CA LEU A 109 -9.60 17.87 -8.03
C LEU A 109 -11.00 17.77 -8.64
N ALA A 110 -11.12 17.21 -9.84
CA ALA A 110 -12.37 16.98 -10.54
C ALA A 110 -12.40 15.52 -11.00
N ASN A 111 -13.32 14.76 -10.42
CA ASN A 111 -13.48 13.32 -10.67
C ASN A 111 -14.72 13.08 -11.54
N VAL A 112 -14.62 12.14 -12.48
CA VAL A 112 -15.76 11.62 -13.23
C VAL A 112 -15.98 10.17 -12.81
N PHE A 113 -17.18 9.87 -12.31
CA PHE A 113 -17.62 8.52 -11.96
C PHE A 113 -18.66 8.03 -12.96
N VAL A 114 -18.67 6.72 -13.20
CA VAL A 114 -19.72 6.05 -13.99
C VAL A 114 -20.49 5.08 -13.09
N PRO A 115 -21.78 4.79 -13.39
CA PRO A 115 -22.56 3.87 -12.57
C PRO A 115 -21.88 2.51 -12.40
N GLY A 116 -21.71 2.07 -11.16
CA GLY A 116 -21.08 0.78 -10.83
C GLY A 116 -19.58 0.84 -10.56
N ASN A 117 -18.95 2.02 -10.66
CA ASN A 117 -17.54 2.20 -10.31
C ASN A 117 -17.40 2.93 -8.97
N ASP A 118 -16.67 2.32 -8.05
CA ASP A 118 -16.24 2.93 -6.79
C ASP A 118 -14.95 3.74 -6.96
N GLU A 119 -14.46 3.93 -8.18
CA GLU A 119 -13.26 4.71 -8.51
C GLU A 119 -13.56 5.60 -9.70
N ALA A 120 -12.91 6.77 -9.76
CA ALA A 120 -13.09 7.70 -10.87
C ALA A 120 -12.49 7.12 -12.16
N VAL A 121 -13.23 7.22 -13.27
CA VAL A 121 -12.74 6.82 -14.61
C VAL A 121 -11.95 7.93 -15.31
N ASN A 122 -11.99 9.14 -14.76
CA ASN A 122 -11.17 10.27 -15.19
C ASN A 122 -10.96 11.21 -14.01
N VAL A 123 -9.72 11.64 -13.80
CA VAL A 123 -9.33 12.57 -12.76
C VAL A 123 -8.60 13.74 -13.41
N THR A 124 -9.05 14.97 -13.14
CA THR A 124 -8.31 16.18 -13.51
C THR A 124 -7.96 16.95 -12.24
N PHE A 125 -6.70 17.35 -12.08
CA PHE A 125 -6.28 18.10 -10.90
C PHE A 125 -5.54 19.39 -11.27
N GLY A 126 -5.78 20.43 -10.49
CA GLY A 126 -5.17 21.73 -10.66
C GLY A 126 -4.08 22.01 -9.63
N LYS A 127 -3.52 23.22 -9.68
CA LYS A 127 -2.53 23.70 -8.68
C LYS A 127 -3.04 23.65 -7.22
N GLY A 128 -4.36 23.63 -7.03
CA GLY A 128 -4.98 23.48 -5.72
C GLY A 128 -4.52 22.23 -4.99
N LEU A 129 -4.32 21.11 -5.69
CA LEU A 129 -3.89 19.85 -5.05
C LEU A 129 -2.54 20.05 -4.35
N PHE A 130 -1.56 20.68 -5.00
CA PHE A 130 -0.28 20.98 -4.36
C PHE A 130 -0.41 21.93 -3.18
N LYS A 131 -1.33 22.92 -3.22
CA LYS A 131 -1.65 23.76 -2.06
C LYS A 131 -2.20 22.92 -0.90
N VAL A 132 -3.05 21.94 -1.15
CA VAL A 132 -3.54 20.99 -0.14
C VAL A 132 -2.38 20.17 0.45
N LEU A 133 -1.54 19.56 -0.40
CA LEU A 133 -0.39 18.75 0.05
C LEU A 133 0.65 19.56 0.85
N ASN A 134 0.78 20.86 0.56
CA ASN A 134 1.66 21.75 1.32
C ASN A 134 1.07 22.14 2.69
N ASN A 135 -0.25 22.33 2.80
CA ASN A 135 -0.85 23.06 3.92
C ASN A 135 -1.82 22.26 4.80
N ASN A 136 -2.47 21.22 4.28
CA ASN A 136 -3.53 20.51 4.98
C ASN A 136 -3.01 19.33 5.84
N VAL A 137 -1.69 19.14 5.90
CA VAL A 137 -1.02 18.04 6.60
C VAL A 137 0.03 18.55 7.59
N PRO A 138 0.48 17.72 8.57
CA PRO A 138 1.61 18.05 9.44
C PRO A 138 2.87 18.48 8.67
N SER A 139 3.73 19.28 9.27
CA SER A 139 4.85 19.95 8.58
C SER A 139 5.92 19.01 8.01
N LYS A 140 6.05 17.80 8.57
CA LYS A 140 7.00 16.77 8.11
C LYS A 140 6.38 15.73 7.17
N GLN A 141 5.08 15.84 6.89
CA GLN A 141 4.39 14.90 6.00
C GLN A 141 5.06 14.88 4.62
N GLN A 142 5.33 13.68 4.12
CA GLN A 142 5.85 13.44 2.78
C GLN A 142 4.91 12.52 1.98
N PHE A 143 5.03 12.60 0.66
CA PHE A 143 4.18 11.90 -0.30
C PHE A 143 5.00 11.11 -1.31
N ILE A 144 4.53 9.90 -1.63
CA ILE A 144 4.84 9.26 -2.91
C ILE A 144 3.75 9.70 -3.87
N PHE A 145 4.11 10.39 -4.93
CA PHE A 145 3.14 10.99 -5.87
C PHE A 145 3.05 10.12 -7.13
N GLY A 146 1.89 9.51 -7.34
CA GLY A 146 1.57 8.71 -8.52
C GLY A 146 1.54 9.56 -9.78
N LEU A 147 2.13 9.03 -10.86
CA LEU A 147 2.16 9.64 -12.18
C LEU A 147 1.41 8.74 -13.17
N ASN A 148 0.72 9.38 -14.12
CA ASN A 148 -0.08 8.67 -15.10
C ASN A 148 0.81 7.92 -16.11
N LEU A 149 0.79 6.59 -16.07
CA LEU A 149 1.35 5.75 -17.13
C LEU A 149 0.23 5.15 -17.98
N GLY A 150 -0.91 4.81 -17.37
CA GLY A 150 -1.93 3.98 -18.01
C GLY A 150 -2.50 4.53 -19.31
N GLN A 151 -2.55 5.85 -19.51
CA GLN A 151 -3.10 6.45 -20.76
C GLN A 151 -2.11 6.48 -21.94
N ASP A 152 -0.92 5.92 -21.77
CA ASP A 152 0.10 5.73 -22.82
C ASP A 152 0.53 7.03 -23.53
N ASP A 153 0.55 8.14 -22.79
CA ASP A 153 1.06 9.43 -23.27
C ASP A 153 2.00 10.06 -22.24
N VAL A 154 3.30 10.11 -22.57
CA VAL A 154 4.36 10.66 -21.71
C VAL A 154 4.17 12.14 -21.39
N GLN A 155 3.35 12.87 -22.17
CA GLN A 155 3.06 14.27 -21.89
C GLN A 155 2.26 14.45 -20.58
N PHE A 156 1.46 13.47 -20.17
CA PHE A 156 0.75 13.53 -18.89
C PHE A 156 1.70 13.50 -17.68
N PRO A 157 2.51 12.45 -17.46
CA PRO A 157 3.41 12.41 -16.31
C PRO A 157 4.49 13.51 -16.37
N LEU A 158 4.90 13.94 -17.57
CA LEU A 158 5.77 15.10 -17.74
C LEU A 158 5.14 16.39 -17.18
N ALA A 159 3.89 16.70 -17.56
CA ALA A 159 3.18 17.87 -17.06
C ALA A 159 2.96 17.81 -15.54
N GLU A 160 2.70 16.62 -15.00
CA GLU A 160 2.51 16.38 -13.57
C GLU A 160 3.80 16.64 -12.78
N VAL A 161 4.95 16.15 -13.26
CA VAL A 161 6.26 16.40 -12.65
C VAL A 161 6.61 17.89 -12.69
N VAL A 162 6.46 18.54 -13.85
CA VAL A 162 6.74 19.99 -13.98
C VAL A 162 5.84 20.81 -13.05
N ALA A 163 4.59 20.41 -12.89
CA ALA A 163 3.67 21.06 -11.95
C ALA A 163 4.06 20.83 -10.49
N ALA A 164 4.46 19.61 -10.13
CA ALA A 164 4.95 19.30 -8.80
C ALA A 164 6.22 20.11 -8.47
N GLU A 165 7.18 20.21 -9.37
CA GLU A 165 8.38 21.06 -9.17
C GLU A 165 8.03 22.54 -8.96
N LYS A 166 6.98 23.01 -9.62
CA LYS A 166 6.54 24.41 -9.55
C LYS A 166 5.77 24.73 -8.27
N TYR A 167 4.96 23.79 -7.78
CA TYR A 167 3.95 24.08 -6.76
C TYR A 167 4.05 23.26 -5.47
N LEU A 168 4.68 22.08 -5.49
CA LEU A 168 4.89 21.26 -4.31
C LEU A 168 6.19 21.67 -3.63
N GLU A 169 6.16 21.89 -2.31
CA GLU A 169 7.41 22.13 -1.56
C GLU A 169 8.29 20.88 -1.64
N SER A 170 9.55 21.00 -2.04
CA SER A 170 10.44 19.86 -2.29
C SER A 170 10.53 18.86 -1.12
N LYS A 171 10.49 19.34 0.13
CA LYS A 171 10.48 18.49 1.33
C LYS A 171 9.25 17.58 1.45
N ARG A 172 8.15 17.89 0.74
CA ARG A 172 6.90 17.13 0.73
C ARG A 172 6.98 15.93 -0.21
N LEU A 173 7.85 15.95 -1.21
CA LEU A 173 8.00 14.84 -2.12
C LEU A 173 9.00 13.83 -1.54
N ARG A 174 8.56 12.58 -1.38
CA ARG A 174 9.45 11.45 -1.12
C ARG A 174 9.99 10.89 -2.43
N SER A 175 9.10 10.61 -3.37
CA SER A 175 9.40 10.11 -4.71
C SER A 175 8.16 10.21 -5.59
N PHE A 176 8.36 10.14 -6.90
CA PHE A 176 7.29 9.83 -7.85
C PHE A 176 7.13 8.32 -8.00
N GLU A 177 5.99 7.85 -8.48
CA GLU A 177 5.74 6.46 -8.88
C GLU A 177 5.05 6.46 -10.24
N LEU A 178 5.68 5.92 -11.28
CA LEU A 178 5.16 5.97 -12.65
C LEU A 178 4.33 4.72 -12.96
N GLY A 179 3.00 4.88 -13.00
CA GLY A 179 2.06 3.80 -13.24
C GLY A 179 1.71 2.98 -11.99
N ASN A 180 0.49 2.45 -11.99
CA ASN A 180 -0.03 1.58 -10.94
C ASN A 180 -0.32 0.21 -11.53
N GLU A 181 0.28 -0.83 -10.95
CA GLU A 181 0.03 -2.22 -11.31
C GLU A 181 0.16 -2.48 -12.82
N PRO A 182 1.30 -2.07 -13.42
CA PRO A 182 1.51 -2.19 -14.86
C PRO A 182 1.50 -3.64 -15.35
N ASP A 183 1.66 -4.61 -14.46
CA ASP A 183 1.45 -6.04 -14.70
C ASP A 183 0.02 -6.40 -15.14
N PHE A 184 -0.97 -5.52 -14.89
CA PHE A 184 -2.34 -5.66 -15.40
C PHE A 184 -2.64 -4.83 -16.65
N TYR A 185 -1.63 -4.27 -17.33
CA TYR A 185 -1.85 -3.39 -18.48
C TYR A 185 -2.17 -4.08 -19.80
N ASN A 186 -2.47 -5.38 -19.80
CA ASN A 186 -2.81 -6.11 -21.02
C ASN A 186 -4.08 -5.59 -21.73
N VAL A 187 -4.89 -4.76 -21.08
CA VAL A 187 -6.04 -4.07 -21.71
C VAL A 187 -5.72 -2.62 -22.13
N GLN A 188 -4.74 -1.99 -21.50
CA GLN A 188 -4.28 -0.61 -21.78
C GLN A 188 -3.11 -0.56 -22.78
N ARG A 189 -2.51 -1.71 -23.12
CA ARG A 189 -1.35 -1.83 -24.00
C ARG A 189 -1.62 -2.85 -25.11
N PRO A 190 -0.88 -2.76 -26.23
CA PRO A 190 -0.95 -3.78 -27.28
C PRO A 190 -0.64 -5.18 -26.77
N ASP A 191 -1.13 -6.19 -27.51
CA ASP A 191 -0.84 -7.59 -27.24
C ASP A 191 0.67 -7.86 -27.11
N GLY A 192 1.04 -8.71 -26.15
CA GLY A 192 2.43 -9.05 -25.86
C GLY A 192 3.09 -8.19 -24.78
N TRP A 193 2.31 -7.32 -24.12
CA TRP A 193 2.76 -6.57 -22.94
C TRP A 193 3.45 -7.49 -21.92
N ASN A 194 4.65 -7.11 -21.53
CA ASN A 194 5.50 -7.84 -20.60
C ASN A 194 6.46 -6.88 -19.90
N VAL A 195 7.19 -7.42 -18.93
CA VAL A 195 8.14 -6.68 -18.11
C VAL A 195 9.29 -6.04 -18.88
N GLN A 196 9.76 -6.63 -19.99
CA GLN A 196 10.82 -6.02 -20.80
C GLN A 196 10.30 -4.77 -21.54
N ILE A 197 9.06 -4.84 -22.06
CA ILE A 197 8.41 -3.69 -22.70
C ILE A 197 8.13 -2.60 -21.67
N TYR A 198 7.59 -2.96 -20.50
CA TYR A 198 7.37 -2.05 -19.38
C TYR A 198 8.68 -1.38 -18.94
N ALA A 199 9.73 -2.17 -18.71
CA ALA A 199 11.03 -1.67 -18.29
C ALA A 199 11.59 -0.66 -19.28
N GLN A 200 11.53 -0.97 -20.58
CA GLN A 200 11.99 -0.05 -21.63
C GLN A 200 11.15 1.23 -21.65
N GLN A 201 9.82 1.13 -21.56
CA GLN A 201 8.92 2.29 -21.52
C GLN A 201 9.24 3.20 -20.32
N VAL A 202 9.42 2.64 -19.13
CA VAL A 202 9.78 3.40 -17.93
C VAL A 202 11.15 4.07 -18.10
N ILE A 203 12.15 3.37 -18.65
CA ILE A 203 13.48 3.94 -18.90
C ILE A 203 13.37 5.15 -19.84
N ASP A 204 12.72 4.98 -20.98
CA ASP A 204 12.60 6.03 -22.00
C ASP A 204 11.84 7.24 -21.47
N TRP A 205 10.71 7.01 -20.79
CA TRP A 205 9.88 8.07 -20.26
C TRP A 205 10.55 8.81 -19.11
N ILE A 206 11.20 8.13 -18.18
CA ILE A 206 11.90 8.80 -17.09
C ILE A 206 13.09 9.60 -17.62
N PHE A 207 13.82 9.14 -18.64
CA PHE A 207 14.85 9.96 -19.27
C PHE A 207 14.27 11.21 -19.94
N GLN A 208 13.15 11.08 -20.64
CA GLN A 208 12.47 12.24 -21.25
C GLN A 208 11.95 13.22 -20.19
N ILE A 209 11.36 12.73 -19.11
CA ILE A 209 10.87 13.59 -18.02
C ILE A 209 12.06 14.28 -17.33
N GLN A 210 13.14 13.55 -17.08
CA GLN A 210 14.34 14.08 -16.42
C GLN A 210 15.06 15.13 -17.26
N SER A 211 14.99 15.09 -18.61
CA SER A 211 15.59 16.11 -19.47
C SER A 211 14.89 17.47 -19.36
N ASP A 212 13.59 17.45 -19.04
CA ASP A 212 12.75 18.64 -18.97
C ASP A 212 12.55 19.12 -17.51
N ALA A 213 12.69 18.21 -16.54
CA ALA A 213 12.68 18.51 -15.12
C ALA A 213 13.88 19.38 -14.71
N LYS A 214 13.66 20.32 -13.78
CA LYS A 214 14.71 21.22 -13.29
C LYS A 214 15.51 20.62 -12.15
N THR A 215 14.97 19.61 -11.49
CA THR A 215 15.57 18.92 -10.36
C THR A 215 15.74 17.43 -10.65
N PRO A 216 16.77 16.78 -10.07
CA PRO A 216 16.88 15.34 -10.14
C PRO A 216 15.63 14.68 -9.56
N LEU A 217 15.06 13.73 -10.30
CA LEU A 217 13.91 12.97 -9.84
C LEU A 217 14.31 12.00 -8.72
N SER A 218 13.33 11.60 -7.94
CA SER A 218 13.39 10.45 -7.05
C SER A 218 12.24 9.53 -7.42
N LEU A 219 12.52 8.26 -7.70
CA LEU A 219 11.55 7.33 -8.27
C LEU A 219 11.36 6.11 -7.36
N GLN A 220 10.09 5.77 -7.09
CA GLN A 220 9.67 4.46 -6.65
C GLN A 220 9.29 3.63 -7.89
N LEU A 221 9.95 2.49 -8.08
CA LEU A 221 9.82 1.66 -9.28
C LEU A 221 9.00 0.38 -9.01
N GLY A 222 8.19 -0.04 -10.00
CA GLY A 222 7.44 -1.30 -9.98
C GLY A 222 5.95 -1.05 -9.80
N ALA A 223 5.52 -0.90 -8.54
CA ALA A 223 4.11 -0.84 -8.16
C ALA A 223 3.32 -2.05 -8.69
N LEU A 224 3.95 -3.22 -8.69
CA LEU A 224 3.38 -4.49 -9.19
C LEU A 224 2.34 -5.02 -8.19
N ALA A 225 1.41 -5.88 -8.61
CA ALA A 225 0.38 -6.39 -7.71
C ALA A 225 -0.06 -7.84 -7.93
N GLN A 226 0.28 -8.42 -9.06
CA GLN A 226 0.01 -9.82 -9.35
C GLN A 226 0.71 -10.70 -8.33
N GLU A 227 0.08 -11.77 -7.88
CA GLU A 227 0.72 -12.63 -6.87
C GLU A 227 2.00 -13.25 -7.42
N PRO A 228 3.04 -13.49 -6.61
CA PRO A 228 4.32 -14.03 -7.08
C PRO A 228 4.22 -15.31 -7.92
N ILE A 229 3.18 -16.13 -7.70
CA ILE A 229 2.91 -17.35 -8.48
C ILE A 229 2.36 -17.07 -9.89
N TYR A 230 1.71 -15.92 -10.09
CA TYR A 230 1.08 -15.50 -11.34
C TYR A 230 1.87 -14.40 -12.05
N MET A 231 2.77 -13.70 -11.36
CA MET A 231 3.65 -12.66 -11.93
C MET A 231 4.37 -13.12 -13.21
N GLY A 232 4.60 -14.42 -13.40
CA GLY A 232 5.36 -14.92 -14.53
C GLY A 232 6.77 -14.30 -14.53
N ASN A 233 7.13 -13.61 -15.60
CA ASN A 233 8.36 -12.79 -15.63
C ASN A 233 8.15 -11.34 -15.16
N PHE A 234 6.92 -10.88 -14.96
CA PHE A 234 6.56 -9.54 -14.48
C PHE A 234 6.78 -9.39 -12.97
N SER A 235 8.06 -9.35 -12.58
CA SER A 235 8.47 -9.29 -11.17
C SER A 235 9.54 -8.23 -10.92
N LEU A 236 9.70 -7.82 -9.66
CA LEU A 236 10.80 -6.96 -9.24
C LEU A 236 12.18 -7.59 -9.47
N VAL A 237 12.28 -8.93 -9.44
CA VAL A 237 13.54 -9.66 -9.71
C VAL A 237 13.98 -9.41 -11.16
N GLU A 238 13.06 -9.58 -12.10
CA GLU A 238 13.34 -9.36 -13.53
C GLU A 238 13.69 -7.89 -13.82
N LEU A 239 13.01 -6.92 -13.19
CA LEU A 239 13.41 -5.50 -13.29
C LEU A 239 14.84 -5.27 -12.77
N GLY A 240 15.26 -6.02 -11.76
CA GLY A 240 16.62 -6.05 -11.25
C GLY A 240 17.62 -6.63 -12.25
N GLU A 241 17.27 -7.75 -12.90
CA GLU A 241 18.10 -8.41 -13.93
C GLU A 241 18.27 -7.53 -15.18
N ILE A 242 17.23 -6.81 -15.59
CA ILE A 242 17.26 -5.80 -16.66
C ILE A 242 18.02 -4.53 -16.23
N ARG A 243 18.37 -4.42 -14.94
CA ARG A 243 19.12 -3.30 -14.34
C ARG A 243 18.42 -1.96 -14.46
N VAL A 244 17.09 -1.92 -14.47
CA VAL A 244 16.29 -0.69 -14.65
C VAL A 244 16.71 0.40 -13.65
N ALA A 245 16.78 0.06 -12.37
CA ALA A 245 17.17 1.00 -11.32
C ALA A 245 18.59 1.56 -11.51
N ALA A 246 19.54 0.72 -11.92
CA ALA A 246 20.92 1.15 -12.18
C ALA A 246 21.03 2.01 -13.43
N THR A 247 20.24 1.72 -14.47
CA THR A 247 20.17 2.51 -15.71
C THR A 247 19.61 3.91 -15.45
N LEU A 248 18.55 4.00 -14.65
CA LEU A 248 17.89 5.27 -14.33
C LEU A 248 18.71 6.14 -13.37
N GLY A 249 19.39 5.56 -12.39
CA GLY A 249 20.18 6.29 -11.39
C GLY A 249 19.36 7.16 -10.42
N VAL A 250 18.04 7.21 -10.56
CA VAL A 250 17.10 8.02 -9.74
C VAL A 250 16.16 7.17 -8.88
N VAL A 251 16.27 5.84 -8.94
CA VAL A 251 15.40 4.94 -8.17
C VAL A 251 15.80 4.92 -6.70
N THR A 252 14.87 5.28 -5.82
CA THR A 252 15.04 5.36 -4.36
C THR A 252 14.39 4.20 -3.62
N SER A 253 13.39 3.55 -4.22
CA SER A 253 12.69 2.39 -3.66
C SER A 253 12.11 1.52 -4.76
N LEU A 254 11.86 0.25 -4.43
CA LEU A 254 11.07 -0.67 -5.23
C LEU A 254 9.71 -0.85 -4.54
N SER A 255 8.65 -1.01 -5.33
CA SER A 255 7.27 -1.13 -4.84
C SER A 255 6.60 -2.38 -5.41
N ASP A 256 5.91 -3.09 -4.53
CA ASP A 256 5.13 -4.29 -4.81
C ASP A 256 3.91 -4.26 -3.87
N HIS A 257 2.76 -4.67 -4.38
CA HIS A 257 1.49 -4.67 -3.67
C HIS A 257 1.11 -6.11 -3.35
N THR A 258 0.51 -6.32 -2.18
CA THR A 258 0.04 -7.65 -1.78
C THR A 258 -1.20 -7.48 -0.94
N TYR A 259 -2.23 -8.24 -1.30
CA TYR A 259 -3.51 -8.23 -0.61
C TYR A 259 -3.73 -9.61 0.00
N PRO A 260 -3.73 -9.76 1.34
CA PRO A 260 -4.14 -11.02 1.93
C PRO A 260 -5.61 -11.25 1.53
N PHE A 261 -5.94 -12.46 1.06
CA PHE A 261 -7.29 -12.90 0.64
C PHE A 261 -7.73 -12.64 -0.82
N SER A 262 -6.82 -12.40 -1.76
CA SER A 262 -7.11 -12.48 -3.21
C SER A 262 -7.54 -13.88 -3.72
N ILE A 263 -7.58 -14.89 -2.83
CA ILE A 263 -7.95 -16.30 -3.09
C ILE A 263 -9.45 -16.56 -2.82
N CYS A 264 -10.33 -15.62 -3.19
CA CYS A 264 -11.78 -15.84 -3.14
C CYS A 264 -12.37 -16.18 -4.52
N ASP A 265 -11.64 -16.95 -5.31
CA ASP A 265 -12.13 -17.64 -6.50
C ASP A 265 -12.58 -19.05 -6.10
N CYS A 266 -13.90 -19.23 -6.11
CA CYS A 266 -14.54 -20.52 -5.93
C CYS A 266 -14.03 -21.51 -6.98
N ARG A 267 -13.66 -22.71 -6.52
CA ARG A 267 -13.67 -23.92 -7.36
C ARG A 267 -15.03 -24.15 -7.99
#